data_AF-A0A8T6FPV9-F1
#
_entry.id   AF-A0A8T6FPV9-F1
#
_cell.length_a   1.000
_cell.length_b   1.000
_cell.length_c   1.000
_cell.angle_alpha   90.00
_cell.angle_beta   90.00
_cell.angle_gamma   90.00
#
_symmetry.space_group_name_H-M   'P 1'
#
loop_
_entity.id
_entity.type
_entity.pdbx_description
1 polymer ?
#
loop_
_entity_poly.entity_id
_entity_poly.type
_entity_poly.pdbx_seq_one_letter_code
_entity_poly.pdbx_strand_id
1 'polypeptide(L)'
;MPRARRRAGHRDRVRPVQLRGRDGRPAPTAPRPGRRDPQRRRLHAHLARARRHARRLRAAGRRGAPQQHPRARGDPPPVADRAPRLGPDQRLRLPRLPRRARPAARTAERRRRRVSAAPSRLARLRERLDALEVDALLVTAPANRRWLSGFTGSAGVLLVSTEAARIATDGRYHEQARLQASAFELVAAPLRRIESFAADLLAGLGGRAVGIEAAHLTVAEHAEWAEAIDALDPSDRPRLKPLRDAIEPLRAVKDAGELEAITRAVRLGDEAFAHAAAQLRPGVSERELAWEVQRYALEHGAQRLSFETIVAAGPHGSMAHARPRDVAVEAGQGVVMDLGVVVDGYCSDLTRTVFAGEPDERFARVYDAVLTAQTMAVERIEAGMSGAEAHAIAATVLAEAGCGEAFTHGLGHGVGLEVHEAPRLSADSGDVLADGHVVTVEPGAYFPGWGGVRIEDQCVMEDGRLRVLSRAPKLDLQVGPGVGVAS
;
A
#
# COMPACT_ATOMS: atom_id res chain seq x y z
N MET A 1 -20.05 -54.07 -69.09
CA MET A 1 -20.77 -53.17 -68.15
C MET A 1 -19.73 -52.54 -67.21
N PRO A 2 -19.84 -51.24 -66.86
CA PRO A 2 -18.88 -50.22 -67.33
C PRO A 2 -18.12 -49.42 -66.24
N ARG A 3 -17.06 -48.69 -66.66
CA ARG A 3 -16.67 -47.27 -66.36
C ARG A 3 -16.47 -46.82 -64.88
N ALA A 4 -15.63 -45.85 -64.50
CA ALA A 4 -14.70 -44.94 -65.17
C ALA A 4 -13.87 -44.12 -64.14
N ARG A 5 -12.66 -43.73 -64.55
CA ARG A 5 -11.91 -42.47 -64.29
C ARG A 5 -11.39 -42.11 -62.88
N ARG A 6 -10.05 -42.15 -62.79
CA ARG A 6 -9.16 -41.45 -61.84
C ARG A 6 -8.58 -40.16 -62.48
N ARG A 7 -8.15 -39.21 -61.62
CA ARG A 7 -7.41 -37.92 -61.80
C ARG A 7 -8.27 -36.72 -61.35
N ALA A 8 -7.81 -35.68 -60.65
CA ALA A 8 -6.49 -35.21 -60.21
C ALA A 8 -6.63 -34.35 -58.92
N GLY A 9 -5.62 -34.30 -58.04
CA GLY A 9 -4.80 -33.10 -57.79
C GLY A 9 -4.96 -32.65 -56.32
N HIS A 10 -4.02 -32.11 -55.56
CA HIS A 10 -2.65 -31.66 -55.74
C HIS A 10 -2.06 -31.60 -54.30
N ARG A 11 -0.91 -32.24 -54.04
CA ARG A 11 -0.14 -32.09 -52.79
C ARG A 11 1.28 -31.82 -53.22
N ASP A 12 1.76 -30.61 -53.02
CA ASP A 12 3.18 -30.30 -53.14
C ASP A 12 3.75 -29.76 -51.84
N ARG A 13 4.85 -30.41 -51.45
CA ARG A 13 5.70 -30.15 -50.29
C ARG A 13 6.65 -29.01 -50.65
N VAL A 14 6.76 -27.99 -49.82
CA VAL A 14 7.85 -27.01 -49.90
C VAL A 14 9.02 -27.50 -49.06
N ARG A 15 10.16 -27.72 -49.72
CA ARG A 15 11.50 -27.94 -49.13
C ARG A 15 12.28 -26.61 -49.10
N PRO A 16 13.28 -26.48 -48.20
CA PRO A 16 14.00 -25.22 -47.97
C PRO A 16 15.07 -24.94 -49.03
N VAL A 17 15.30 -23.65 -49.30
CA VAL A 17 16.35 -23.16 -50.21
C VAL A 17 17.63 -22.89 -49.43
N GLN A 18 18.71 -23.58 -49.84
CA GLN A 18 20.10 -23.26 -49.54
C GLN A 18 20.66 -22.27 -50.56
N LEU A 19 21.52 -21.35 -50.13
CA LEU A 19 22.49 -20.67 -50.99
C LEU A 19 23.90 -20.81 -50.38
N ARG A 20 24.76 -21.58 -51.05
CA ARG A 20 26.24 -21.44 -51.04
C ARG A 20 26.57 -20.32 -52.05
N GLY A 21 27.58 -19.47 -51.96
CA GLY A 21 28.79 -19.35 -51.14
C GLY A 21 29.85 -18.63 -52.01
N ARG A 22 30.77 -17.87 -51.44
CA ARG A 22 32.15 -17.71 -51.94
C ARG A 22 33.05 -16.95 -50.97
N ASP A 23 34.22 -17.53 -50.76
CA ASP A 23 35.31 -17.13 -49.86
C ASP A 23 36.09 -15.91 -50.32
N GLY A 24 36.72 -15.23 -49.34
CA GLY A 24 37.78 -14.26 -49.57
C GLY A 24 38.09 -13.42 -48.32
N ARG A 25 38.89 -13.95 -47.38
CA ARG A 25 39.52 -13.15 -46.31
C ARG A 25 40.75 -12.40 -46.86
N PRO A 26 41.08 -11.24 -46.27
CA PRO A 26 42.24 -11.25 -45.37
C PRO A 26 41.96 -10.58 -44.01
N ALA A 27 42.74 -10.97 -43.02
CA ALA A 27 42.65 -10.55 -41.61
C ALA A 27 42.97 -9.06 -41.40
N PRO A 28 42.36 -8.39 -40.40
CA PRO A 28 42.90 -7.15 -39.87
C PRO A 28 43.84 -7.40 -38.69
N THR A 29 44.90 -6.60 -38.71
CA THR A 29 46.07 -6.53 -37.84
C THR A 29 45.74 -6.02 -36.43
N ALA A 30 46.58 -6.41 -35.46
CA ALA A 30 46.55 -5.90 -34.09
C ALA A 30 46.87 -4.37 -34.03
N PRO A 31 46.19 -3.57 -33.20
CA PRO A 31 46.55 -2.17 -33.03
C PRO A 31 47.70 -1.98 -32.03
N ARG A 32 48.78 -1.33 -32.48
CA ARG A 32 49.85 -0.75 -31.65
C ARG A 32 49.32 0.45 -30.84
N PRO A 33 49.96 0.81 -29.70
CA PRO A 33 49.42 1.78 -28.76
C PRO A 33 49.65 3.21 -29.24
N GLY A 34 48.64 4.06 -29.05
CA GLY A 34 48.82 5.50 -29.12
C GLY A 34 47.87 6.22 -30.07
N ARG A 35 46.68 6.57 -29.56
CA ARG A 35 45.98 7.83 -29.88
C ARG A 35 44.97 8.09 -28.76
N ARG A 36 45.20 9.18 -28.03
CA ARG A 36 44.40 9.58 -26.86
C ARG A 36 43.02 10.06 -27.32
N ASP A 37 41.99 9.44 -26.74
CA ASP A 37 40.57 9.74 -26.93
C ASP A 37 40.21 11.22 -26.63
N PRO A 38 39.60 11.96 -27.58
CA PRO A 38 39.13 13.33 -27.40
C PRO A 38 38.06 13.51 -26.31
N GLN A 39 37.31 12.46 -25.95
CA GLN A 39 36.24 12.54 -24.94
C GLN A 39 36.81 12.65 -23.51
N ARG A 40 37.96 12.01 -23.23
CA ARG A 40 38.67 12.16 -21.94
C ARG A 40 39.19 13.58 -21.69
N ARG A 41 39.56 14.34 -22.74
CA ARG A 41 40.00 15.74 -22.59
C ARG A 41 38.87 16.68 -22.17
N ARG A 42 37.63 16.42 -22.61
CA ARG A 42 36.45 17.21 -22.21
C ARG A 42 36.06 16.95 -20.75
N LEU A 43 36.16 15.70 -20.28
CA LEU A 43 35.88 15.34 -18.89
C LEU A 43 36.92 15.93 -17.90
N HIS A 44 38.21 15.88 -18.25
CA HIS A 44 39.28 16.48 -17.43
C HIS A 44 39.20 18.03 -17.38
N ALA A 45 38.78 18.68 -18.47
CA ALA A 45 38.59 20.13 -18.48
C ALA A 45 37.39 20.58 -17.61
N HIS A 46 36.32 19.79 -17.56
CA HIS A 46 35.15 20.07 -16.73
C HIS A 46 35.46 19.93 -15.22
N LEU A 47 36.18 18.87 -14.85
CA LEU A 47 36.63 18.64 -13.46
C LEU A 47 37.64 19.71 -12.99
N ALA A 48 38.49 20.23 -13.88
CA ALA A 48 39.42 21.30 -13.57
C ALA A 48 38.75 22.68 -13.44
N ARG A 49 37.61 22.92 -14.08
CA ARG A 49 36.79 24.14 -13.89
C ARG A 49 36.02 24.10 -12.57
N ALA A 50 35.42 22.96 -12.22
CA ALA A 50 34.71 22.76 -10.95
C ALA A 50 35.64 22.94 -9.73
N ARG A 51 36.87 22.39 -9.79
CA ARG A 51 37.87 22.56 -8.72
C ARG A 51 38.37 24.00 -8.56
N ARG A 52 38.42 24.79 -9.64
CA ARG A 52 38.79 26.22 -9.60
C ARG A 52 37.66 27.09 -9.04
N HIS A 53 36.40 26.75 -9.31
CA HIS A 53 35.24 27.43 -8.73
C HIS A 53 35.12 27.18 -7.22
N ALA A 54 35.30 25.93 -6.76
CA ALA A 54 35.31 25.58 -5.34
C ALA A 54 36.46 26.24 -4.54
N ARG A 55 37.64 26.43 -5.16
CA ARG A 55 38.76 27.17 -4.54
C ARG A 55 38.51 28.68 -4.46
N ARG A 56 37.80 29.28 -5.44
CA ARG A 56 37.41 30.70 -5.38
C ARG A 56 36.36 30.97 -4.30
N LEU A 57 35.41 30.07 -4.09
CA LEU A 57 34.42 30.19 -3.01
C LEU A 57 35.05 30.04 -1.62
N ARG A 58 36.08 29.19 -1.46
CA ARG A 58 36.84 29.07 -0.19
C ARG A 58 37.77 30.25 0.08
N ALA A 59 38.23 30.97 -0.94
CA ALA A 59 39.06 32.17 -0.79
C ALA A 59 38.23 33.46 -0.56
N ALA A 60 36.95 33.48 -0.95
CA ALA A 60 36.04 34.60 -0.76
C ALA A 60 35.41 34.68 0.66
N GLY A 61 35.57 33.64 1.48
CA GLY A 61 35.05 33.58 2.86
C GLY A 61 35.90 34.28 3.93
N ARG A 62 36.89 35.10 3.55
CA ARG A 62 37.79 35.81 4.49
C ARG A 62 37.86 37.31 4.24
N ARG A 63 36.72 38.01 4.15
CA ARG A 63 36.61 39.47 4.44
C ARG A 63 35.18 39.78 4.89
N GLY A 64 34.91 39.59 6.18
CA GLY A 64 33.69 40.09 6.81
C GLY A 64 33.88 41.56 7.22
N ALA A 65 32.96 42.42 6.79
CA ALA A 65 32.79 43.77 7.30
C ALA A 65 32.17 43.74 8.72
N PRO A 66 32.43 44.70 9.60
CA PRO A 66 31.99 44.64 10.99
C PRO A 66 30.50 44.96 11.11
N GLN A 67 29.70 44.02 11.61
CA GLN A 67 28.36 44.30 12.13
C GLN A 67 28.46 44.58 13.64
N GLN A 68 27.98 45.75 14.04
CA GLN A 68 27.87 46.15 15.44
C GLN A 68 26.70 45.41 16.10
N HIS A 69 26.97 44.72 17.21
CA HIS A 69 25.94 44.17 18.10
C HIS A 69 25.67 45.14 19.26
N PRO A 70 24.39 45.39 19.64
CA PRO A 70 24.07 46.02 20.91
C PRO A 70 24.37 45.07 22.07
N ARG A 71 24.99 45.60 23.13
CA ARG A 71 25.36 44.89 24.35
C ARG A 71 24.12 44.39 25.11
N ALA A 72 24.02 43.09 25.35
CA ALA A 72 23.13 42.54 26.37
C ALA A 72 23.77 42.75 27.75
N ARG A 73 23.05 43.45 28.65
CA ARG A 73 23.33 43.53 30.08
C ARG A 73 22.29 42.67 30.81
N GLY A 74 22.74 41.86 31.77
CA GLY A 74 21.88 41.32 32.82
C GLY A 74 22.12 39.83 33.10
N ASP A 75 22.95 39.53 34.09
CA ASP A 75 23.00 38.22 34.75
C ASP A 75 21.68 37.95 35.49
N PRO A 76 21.14 36.72 35.46
CA PRO A 76 19.98 36.37 36.28
C PRO A 76 20.39 36.15 37.75
N PRO A 77 19.57 36.57 38.75
CA PRO A 77 19.87 36.33 40.16
C PRO A 77 19.60 34.88 40.58
N PRO A 78 20.24 34.39 41.66
CA PRO A 78 20.09 33.00 42.10
C PRO A 78 18.72 32.75 42.75
N VAL A 79 18.09 31.64 42.37
CA VAL A 79 16.84 31.15 42.97
C VAL A 79 17.17 30.55 44.34
N ALA A 80 16.60 31.15 45.39
CA ALA A 80 16.73 30.68 46.76
C ALA A 80 15.79 29.50 47.04
N ASP A 81 16.37 28.39 47.52
CA ASP A 81 15.67 27.28 48.15
C ASP A 81 14.94 27.77 49.41
N ARG A 82 13.60 27.71 49.42
CA ARG A 82 12.78 27.85 50.62
C ARG A 82 11.70 26.78 50.64
N ALA A 83 12.01 25.66 51.26
CA ALA A 83 11.03 24.72 51.79
C ALA A 83 10.46 25.28 53.12
N PRO A 84 9.13 25.34 53.32
CA PRO A 84 8.56 25.52 54.64
C PRO A 84 8.48 24.17 55.35
N ARG A 85 9.18 24.05 56.49
CA ARG A 85 8.88 23.03 57.51
C ARG A 85 7.59 23.43 58.22
N LEU A 86 6.55 22.62 58.14
CA LEU A 86 5.35 22.72 58.98
C LEU A 86 5.38 21.60 60.03
N GLY A 87 5.28 22.01 61.30
CA GLY A 87 5.26 21.12 62.47
C GLY A 87 3.92 20.37 62.62
N PRO A 88 3.86 19.38 63.54
CA PRO A 88 2.68 18.57 63.75
C PRO A 88 1.61 19.34 64.54
N ASP A 89 0.37 18.92 64.37
CA ASP A 89 -0.85 19.37 65.06
C ASP A 89 -1.43 20.73 64.62
N GLN A 90 -2.38 20.66 63.67
CA GLN A 90 -3.73 21.20 63.91
C GLN A 90 -4.73 20.60 62.93
N ARG A 91 -5.75 19.94 63.50
CA ARG A 91 -6.82 19.22 62.81
C ARG A 91 -7.85 20.22 62.29
N LEU A 92 -8.13 20.20 61.00
CA LEU A 92 -9.36 20.75 60.41
C LEU A 92 -10.11 19.64 59.70
N ARG A 93 -11.33 19.37 60.19
CA ARG A 93 -12.24 18.30 59.76
C ARG A 93 -12.92 18.69 58.44
N LEU A 94 -12.83 17.83 57.43
CA LEU A 94 -13.65 17.90 56.21
C LEU A 94 -14.78 16.85 56.26
N PRO A 95 -15.99 17.15 55.74
CA PRO A 95 -17.15 16.27 55.85
C PRO A 95 -17.06 15.03 54.93
N ARG A 96 -17.62 13.92 55.43
CA ARG A 96 -17.60 12.58 54.80
C ARG A 96 -18.56 12.51 53.61
N LEU A 97 -18.03 12.16 52.42
CA LEU A 97 -18.82 11.75 51.26
C LEU A 97 -19.28 10.28 51.40
N PRO A 98 -20.48 9.91 50.91
CA PRO A 98 -21.04 8.57 51.07
C PRO A 98 -20.33 7.52 50.19
N ARG A 99 -20.10 6.34 50.79
CA ARG A 99 -19.47 5.16 50.16
C ARG A 99 -20.36 4.63 49.02
N ARG A 100 -19.85 4.66 47.78
CA ARG A 100 -20.39 3.82 46.68
C ARG A 100 -19.90 2.37 46.85
N ALA A 101 -20.82 1.43 46.65
CA ALA A 101 -20.60 -0.01 46.73
C ALA A 101 -19.55 -0.50 45.73
N ARG A 102 -18.70 -1.44 46.16
CA ARG A 102 -17.77 -2.18 45.29
C ARG A 102 -18.56 -3.18 44.43
N PRO A 103 -18.41 -3.22 43.10
CA PRO A 103 -18.82 -4.38 42.34
C PRO A 103 -17.77 -5.49 42.45
N ALA A 104 -18.26 -6.73 42.40
CA ALA A 104 -17.52 -7.95 42.65
C ALA A 104 -16.29 -8.14 41.75
N ALA A 105 -15.09 -8.03 42.33
CA ALA A 105 -13.81 -8.28 41.64
C ALA A 105 -13.55 -9.76 41.33
N ARG A 106 -14.44 -10.69 41.69
CA ARG A 106 -14.19 -12.15 41.59
C ARG A 106 -14.74 -12.83 40.33
N THR A 107 -15.54 -12.14 39.51
CA THR A 107 -16.11 -12.70 38.27
C THR A 107 -15.37 -12.27 36.99
N ALA A 108 -14.64 -11.15 37.02
CA ALA A 108 -13.86 -10.67 35.87
C ALA A 108 -12.57 -11.49 35.62
N GLU A 109 -11.96 -12.03 36.68
CA GLU A 109 -10.70 -12.76 36.59
C GLU A 109 -10.89 -14.20 36.07
N ARG A 110 -12.08 -14.79 36.27
CA ARG A 110 -12.45 -16.11 35.71
C ARG A 110 -12.86 -16.05 34.23
N ARG A 111 -13.33 -14.90 33.73
CA ARG A 111 -13.67 -14.71 32.31
C ARG A 111 -12.46 -14.39 31.42
N ARG A 112 -11.32 -13.99 32.00
CA ARG A 112 -10.06 -13.73 31.28
C ARG A 112 -9.22 -14.99 30.98
N ARG A 113 -9.68 -16.19 31.38
CA ARG A 113 -8.89 -17.44 31.29
C ARG A 113 -9.34 -18.45 30.21
N ARG A 114 -10.17 -18.04 29.24
CA ARG A 114 -10.50 -18.88 28.05
C ARG A 114 -10.71 -18.05 26.77
N VAL A 115 -9.78 -17.14 26.48
CA VAL A 115 -9.46 -16.82 25.09
C VAL A 115 -8.13 -17.51 24.87
N SER A 116 -8.09 -18.61 24.14
CA SER A 116 -6.81 -19.09 23.61
C SER A 116 -6.20 -17.92 22.85
N ALA A 117 -5.04 -17.41 23.28
CA ALA A 117 -4.35 -16.37 22.51
C ALA A 117 -4.25 -16.85 21.07
N ALA A 118 -4.73 -16.03 20.11
CA ALA A 118 -4.65 -16.39 18.70
C ALA A 118 -3.19 -16.75 18.36
N PRO A 119 -2.95 -17.78 17.52
CA PRO A 119 -1.59 -18.19 17.17
C PRO A 119 -0.85 -17.00 16.55
N SER A 120 0.45 -16.89 16.86
CA SER A 120 1.27 -15.82 16.28
C SER A 120 1.32 -15.94 14.75
N ARG A 121 1.59 -14.84 14.06
CA ARG A 121 1.71 -14.82 12.59
C ARG A 121 2.76 -15.83 12.09
N LEU A 122 3.85 -16.01 12.83
CA LEU A 122 4.86 -17.04 12.59
C LEU A 122 4.29 -18.46 12.71
N ALA A 123 3.48 -18.75 13.73
CA ALA A 123 2.84 -20.06 13.89
C ALA A 123 1.88 -20.35 12.72
N ARG A 124 1.04 -19.37 12.36
CA ARG A 124 0.13 -19.45 11.20
C ARG A 124 0.87 -19.71 9.88
N LEU A 125 2.02 -19.09 9.67
CA LEU A 125 2.84 -19.36 8.49
C LEU A 125 3.44 -20.77 8.53
N ARG A 126 3.97 -21.20 9.68
CA ARG A 126 4.58 -22.53 9.85
C ARG A 126 3.60 -23.67 9.57
N GLU A 127 2.35 -23.52 10.00
CA GLU A 127 1.26 -24.47 9.70
C GLU A 127 0.98 -24.62 8.20
N ARG A 128 1.37 -23.64 7.38
CA ARG A 128 1.18 -23.69 5.91
C ARG A 128 2.37 -24.23 5.14
N LEU A 129 3.56 -24.35 5.74
CA LEU A 129 4.77 -24.77 5.02
C LEU A 129 4.60 -26.15 4.36
N ASP A 130 3.97 -27.10 5.08
CA ASP A 130 3.68 -28.45 4.56
C ASP A 130 2.74 -28.41 3.34
N ALA A 131 1.66 -27.62 3.41
CA ALA A 131 0.70 -27.47 2.32
C ALA A 131 1.30 -26.75 1.10
N LEU A 132 2.31 -25.91 1.32
CA LEU A 132 3.10 -25.26 0.26
C LEU A 132 4.23 -26.17 -0.26
N GLU A 133 4.44 -27.33 0.37
CA GLU A 133 5.54 -28.29 0.13
C GLU A 133 6.91 -27.60 0.08
N VAL A 134 7.20 -26.81 1.11
CA VAL A 134 8.49 -26.15 1.33
C VAL A 134 8.94 -26.36 2.78
N ASP A 135 10.25 -26.46 3.00
CA ASP A 135 10.83 -26.56 4.35
C ASP A 135 11.05 -25.17 4.99
N ALA A 136 11.18 -24.13 4.16
CA ALA A 136 11.33 -22.73 4.58
C ALA A 136 10.77 -21.76 3.53
N LEU A 137 10.51 -20.52 3.92
CA LEU A 137 10.09 -19.43 3.06
C LEU A 137 11.08 -18.26 3.17
N LEU A 138 11.61 -17.83 2.03
CA LEU A 138 12.37 -16.59 1.87
C LEU A 138 11.39 -15.46 1.50
N VAL A 139 11.23 -14.51 2.42
CA VAL A 139 10.27 -13.39 2.31
C VAL A 139 11.01 -12.12 1.96
N THR A 140 10.70 -11.55 0.80
CA THR A 140 11.35 -10.37 0.21
C THR A 140 10.38 -9.20 0.08
N ALA A 141 9.08 -9.47 -0.09
CA ALA A 141 8.03 -8.46 -0.23
C ALA A 141 7.93 -7.58 1.03
N PRO A 142 7.99 -6.24 0.90
CA PRO A 142 7.98 -5.33 2.06
C PRO A 142 6.77 -5.49 2.97
N ALA A 143 5.57 -5.66 2.41
CA ALA A 143 4.34 -5.82 3.18
C ALA A 143 4.33 -7.14 3.95
N ASN A 144 4.78 -8.25 3.34
CA ASN A 144 4.87 -9.55 3.99
C ASN A 144 5.95 -9.57 5.08
N ARG A 145 7.11 -8.93 4.83
CA ARG A 145 8.15 -8.71 5.84
C ARG A 145 7.61 -7.96 7.05
N ARG A 146 6.92 -6.84 6.83
CA ARG A 146 6.31 -6.04 7.90
C ARG A 146 5.25 -6.83 8.65
N TRP A 147 4.36 -7.54 7.94
CA TRP A 147 3.28 -8.31 8.56
C TRP A 147 3.82 -9.40 9.48
N LEU A 148 4.82 -10.17 9.04
CA LEU A 148 5.38 -11.26 9.84
C LEU A 148 6.23 -10.79 11.02
N SER A 149 7.02 -9.74 10.82
CA SER A 149 8.10 -9.38 11.76
C SER A 149 7.87 -8.08 12.53
N GLY A 150 6.94 -7.23 12.10
CA GLY A 150 6.79 -5.86 12.60
C GLY A 150 7.87 -4.89 12.10
N PHE A 151 8.89 -5.36 11.38
CA PHE A 151 9.99 -4.54 10.91
C PHE A 151 9.54 -3.56 9.82
N THR A 152 9.81 -2.27 10.04
CA THR A 152 9.37 -1.18 9.16
C THR A 152 10.47 -0.61 8.27
N GLY A 153 11.67 -1.21 8.28
CA GLY A 153 12.79 -0.76 7.45
C GLY A 153 12.58 -1.05 5.96
N SER A 154 13.21 -0.23 5.12
CA SER A 154 13.03 -0.28 3.66
C SER A 154 13.83 -1.37 2.96
N ALA A 155 14.79 -2.00 3.64
CA ALA A 155 15.64 -3.05 3.10
C ALA A 155 15.71 -4.20 4.11
N GLY A 156 15.68 -5.43 3.61
CA GLY A 156 15.80 -6.64 4.43
C GLY A 156 14.95 -7.78 3.89
N VAL A 157 15.34 -9.01 4.22
CA VAL A 157 14.60 -10.24 3.89
C VAL A 157 14.41 -11.07 5.16
N LEU A 158 13.35 -11.86 5.20
CA LEU A 158 13.15 -12.85 6.26
C LEU A 158 13.39 -14.25 5.70
N LEU A 159 13.88 -15.13 6.56
CA LEU A 159 13.79 -16.57 6.35
C LEU A 159 13.01 -17.18 7.50
N VAL A 160 11.94 -17.91 7.17
CA VAL A 160 11.14 -18.62 8.16
C VAL A 160 11.09 -20.10 7.80
N SER A 161 11.56 -20.95 8.70
CA SER A 161 11.36 -22.41 8.64
C SER A 161 10.49 -22.86 9.82
N THR A 162 10.25 -24.17 9.92
CA THR A 162 9.58 -24.79 11.08
C THR A 162 10.31 -24.49 12.39
N GLU A 163 11.65 -24.39 12.36
CA GLU A 163 12.49 -24.27 13.56
C GLU A 163 13.11 -22.88 13.73
N ALA A 164 13.38 -22.16 12.64
CA ALA A 164 14.11 -20.89 12.66
C ALA A 164 13.27 -19.73 12.12
N ALA A 165 13.60 -18.52 12.58
CA ALA A 165 13.11 -17.26 12.02
C ALA A 165 14.28 -16.26 12.04
N ARG A 166 14.75 -15.86 10.86
CA ARG A 166 15.92 -15.00 10.67
C ARG A 166 15.54 -13.75 9.89
N ILE A 167 16.15 -12.63 10.20
CA ILE A 167 16.08 -11.38 9.43
C ILE A 167 17.48 -10.98 8.98
N ALA A 168 17.67 -10.84 7.68
CA ALA A 168 18.89 -10.28 7.11
C ALA A 168 18.61 -8.85 6.64
N THR A 169 19.40 -7.90 7.13
CA THR A 169 19.33 -6.49 6.69
C THR A 169 20.69 -5.82 6.83
N ASP A 170 20.90 -4.71 6.11
CA ASP A 170 22.14 -3.95 6.17
C ASP A 170 22.26 -3.09 7.45
N GLY A 171 23.48 -2.61 7.69
CA GLY A 171 23.86 -1.86 8.89
C GLY A 171 23.01 -0.64 9.23
N ARG A 172 22.28 -0.05 8.28
CA ARG A 172 21.35 1.07 8.54
C ARG A 172 20.20 0.65 9.46
N TYR A 173 19.87 -0.63 9.47
CA TYR A 173 18.66 -1.15 10.09
C TYR A 173 18.92 -2.18 11.20
N HIS A 174 20.16 -2.47 11.57
CA HIS A 174 20.46 -3.49 12.60
C HIS A 174 19.81 -3.20 13.95
N GLU A 175 19.92 -1.96 14.44
CA GLU A 175 19.28 -1.55 15.70
C GLU A 175 17.75 -1.61 15.58
N GLN A 176 17.20 -1.07 14.49
CA GLN A 176 15.76 -1.11 14.23
C GLN A 176 15.21 -2.54 14.17
N ALA A 177 15.90 -3.46 13.50
CA ALA A 177 15.51 -4.86 13.39
C ALA A 177 15.49 -5.55 14.76
N ARG A 178 16.49 -5.30 15.62
CA ARG A 178 16.52 -5.85 16.99
C ARG A 178 15.35 -5.37 17.85
N LEU A 179 14.93 -4.11 17.67
CA LEU A 179 13.83 -3.52 18.43
C LEU A 179 12.46 -3.98 17.91
N GLN A 180 12.27 -4.00 16.59
CA GLN A 180 10.96 -4.24 15.97
C GLN A 180 10.68 -5.72 15.70
N ALA A 181 11.70 -6.51 15.35
CA ALA A 181 11.60 -7.92 14.98
C ALA A 181 12.31 -8.82 15.99
N SER A 182 12.04 -8.63 17.28
CA SER A 182 12.69 -9.37 18.38
C SER A 182 12.48 -10.90 18.35
N ALA A 183 11.47 -11.37 17.60
CA ALA A 183 11.24 -12.79 17.34
C ALA A 183 12.15 -13.39 16.24
N PHE A 184 12.96 -12.56 15.57
CA PHE A 184 13.84 -12.94 14.47
C PHE A 184 15.31 -12.79 14.87
N GLU A 185 16.11 -13.80 14.55
CA GLU A 185 17.56 -13.72 14.67
C GLU A 185 18.12 -12.77 13.60
N LEU A 186 18.87 -11.74 14.00
CA LEU A 186 19.49 -10.80 13.07
C LEU A 186 20.76 -11.40 12.45
N VAL A 187 20.72 -11.62 11.14
CA VAL A 187 21.89 -11.91 10.31
C VAL A 187 22.48 -10.58 9.84
N ALA A 188 23.53 -10.13 10.54
CA ALA A 188 24.09 -8.79 10.38
C ALA A 188 24.93 -8.66 9.10
N ALA A 189 24.34 -8.14 8.03
CA ALA A 189 25.02 -7.92 6.75
C ALA A 189 25.86 -6.62 6.72
N PRO A 190 27.20 -6.66 6.54
CA PRO A 190 28.01 -5.44 6.55
C PRO A 190 27.77 -4.51 5.35
N LEU A 191 27.64 -4.97 4.09
CA LEU A 191 27.44 -4.07 2.92
C LEU A 191 26.84 -4.69 1.62
N ARG A 192 25.97 -3.88 0.98
CA ARG A 192 25.46 -3.75 -0.41
C ARG A 192 24.52 -4.80 -1.04
N ARG A 193 24.69 -6.12 -0.86
CA ARG A 193 23.76 -7.12 -1.44
C ARG A 193 23.33 -8.13 -0.38
N ILE A 194 22.02 -8.27 -0.17
CA ILE A 194 21.49 -9.15 0.87
C ILE A 194 21.77 -10.62 0.51
N GLU A 195 21.77 -10.93 -0.77
CA GLU A 195 22.06 -12.24 -1.36
C GLU A 195 23.47 -12.71 -1.01
N SER A 196 24.41 -11.80 -0.75
CA SER A 196 25.77 -12.18 -0.30
C SER A 196 25.80 -12.84 1.08
N PHE A 197 24.68 -12.82 1.81
CA PHE A 197 24.47 -13.53 3.08
C PHE A 197 23.70 -14.83 2.89
N ALA A 198 23.53 -15.32 1.65
CA ALA A 198 22.84 -16.58 1.39
C ALA A 198 23.41 -17.74 2.23
N ALA A 199 24.73 -17.81 2.42
CA ALA A 199 25.37 -18.84 3.24
C ALA A 199 24.87 -18.81 4.71
N ASP A 200 24.91 -17.65 5.35
CA ASP A 200 24.49 -17.49 6.76
C ASP A 200 22.96 -17.60 6.89
N LEU A 201 22.23 -16.96 5.98
CA LEU A 201 20.78 -16.91 6.00
C LEU A 201 20.21 -18.31 5.79
N LEU A 202 20.67 -19.04 4.76
CA LEU A 202 20.16 -20.37 4.38
C LEU A 202 20.88 -21.53 5.08
N ALA A 203 21.74 -21.25 6.06
CA ALA A 203 22.48 -22.26 6.80
C ALA A 203 21.56 -23.35 7.35
N GLY A 204 21.87 -24.61 7.05
CA GLY A 204 21.11 -25.79 7.44
C GLY A 204 20.02 -26.24 6.46
N LEU A 205 19.84 -25.54 5.34
CA LEU A 205 18.80 -25.85 4.33
C LEU A 205 19.32 -26.59 3.09
N GLY A 206 20.52 -27.18 3.17
CA GLY A 206 21.08 -28.01 2.10
C GLY A 206 20.12 -29.13 1.67
N GLY A 207 19.81 -29.20 0.37
CA GLY A 207 18.88 -30.17 -0.20
C GLY A 207 17.40 -29.98 0.17
N ARG A 208 17.05 -28.92 0.93
CA ARG A 208 15.68 -28.57 1.31
C ARG A 208 15.00 -27.70 0.26
N ALA A 209 13.67 -27.70 0.24
CA ALA A 209 12.87 -26.82 -0.60
C ALA A 209 12.66 -25.47 0.10
N VAL A 210 13.07 -24.38 -0.55
CA VAL A 210 12.89 -23.01 -0.05
C VAL A 210 11.92 -22.27 -0.97
N GLY A 211 10.76 -21.93 -0.43
CA GLY A 211 9.76 -21.11 -1.11
C GLY A 211 10.29 -19.69 -1.33
N ILE A 212 9.97 -19.12 -2.49
CA ILE A 212 10.25 -17.71 -2.80
C ILE A 212 8.98 -17.03 -3.29
N GLU A 213 8.86 -15.73 -3.02
CA GLU A 213 7.70 -14.90 -3.39
C GLU A 213 7.75 -14.50 -4.86
N ALA A 214 7.35 -15.40 -5.74
CA ALA A 214 7.47 -15.26 -7.19
C ALA A 214 6.62 -14.12 -7.77
N ALA A 215 5.57 -13.69 -7.07
CA ALA A 215 4.77 -12.53 -7.46
C ALA A 215 5.48 -11.18 -7.19
N HIS A 216 6.53 -11.18 -6.35
CA HIS A 216 7.19 -9.96 -5.88
C HIS A 216 8.67 -9.87 -6.26
N LEU A 217 9.32 -11.02 -6.46
CA LEU A 217 10.70 -11.09 -6.92
C LEU A 217 10.82 -10.71 -8.40
N THR A 218 11.69 -9.75 -8.70
CA THR A 218 12.08 -9.48 -10.08
C THR A 218 12.94 -10.62 -10.63
N VAL A 219 12.96 -10.75 -11.96
CA VAL A 219 13.84 -11.72 -12.65
C VAL A 219 15.32 -11.52 -12.28
N ALA A 220 15.73 -10.27 -12.07
CA ALA A 220 17.10 -9.93 -11.67
C ALA A 220 17.40 -10.43 -10.25
N GLU A 221 16.55 -10.11 -9.27
CA GLU A 221 16.73 -10.57 -7.89
C GLU A 221 16.70 -12.10 -7.79
N HIS A 222 15.81 -12.76 -8.54
CA HIS A 222 15.79 -14.22 -8.63
C HIS A 222 17.12 -14.79 -9.14
N ALA A 223 17.70 -14.19 -10.19
CA ALA A 223 18.99 -14.61 -10.71
C ALA A 223 20.12 -14.37 -9.70
N GLU A 224 20.10 -13.25 -8.98
CA GLU A 224 21.08 -12.95 -7.94
C GLU A 224 21.01 -13.95 -6.77
N TRP A 225 19.81 -14.36 -6.35
CA TRP A 225 19.62 -15.43 -5.38
C TRP A 225 20.12 -16.78 -5.89
N ALA A 226 19.83 -17.11 -7.14
CA ALA A 226 20.29 -18.34 -7.77
C ALA A 226 21.83 -18.39 -7.84
N GLU A 227 22.47 -17.31 -8.29
CA GLU A 227 23.94 -17.17 -8.32
C GLU A 227 24.56 -17.30 -6.91
N ALA A 228 23.94 -16.65 -5.92
CA ALA A 228 24.41 -16.72 -4.53
C ALA A 228 24.31 -18.14 -3.95
N ILE A 229 23.25 -18.88 -4.28
CA ILE A 229 23.06 -20.28 -3.90
C ILE A 229 24.05 -21.19 -4.65
N ASP A 230 24.27 -20.95 -5.94
CA ASP A 230 25.23 -21.73 -6.75
C ASP A 230 26.69 -21.50 -6.33
N ALA A 231 26.99 -20.40 -5.64
CA ALA A 231 28.28 -20.15 -5.03
C ALA A 231 28.50 -20.93 -3.71
N LEU A 232 27.45 -21.52 -3.12
CA LEU A 232 27.56 -22.36 -1.92
C LEU A 232 28.15 -23.73 -2.27
N ASP A 233 28.71 -24.40 -1.26
CA ASP A 233 29.08 -25.81 -1.36
C ASP A 233 27.87 -26.64 -1.80
N PRO A 234 28.01 -27.60 -2.74
CA PRO A 234 26.88 -28.37 -3.27
C PRO A 234 26.00 -29.04 -2.20
N SER A 235 26.58 -29.44 -1.06
CA SER A 235 25.85 -30.02 0.07
C SER A 235 24.93 -29.04 0.78
N ASP A 236 25.20 -27.74 0.68
CA ASP A 236 24.48 -26.67 1.40
C ASP A 236 23.45 -25.96 0.52
N ARG A 237 23.33 -26.33 -0.76
CA ARG A 237 22.41 -25.68 -1.71
C ARG A 237 20.95 -26.10 -1.46
N PRO A 238 20.04 -25.17 -1.15
CA PRO A 238 18.61 -25.45 -1.20
C PRO A 238 18.10 -25.50 -2.66
N ARG A 239 16.89 -26.03 -2.84
CA ARG A 239 16.12 -25.92 -4.08
C ARG A 239 15.09 -24.79 -3.94
N LEU A 240 15.17 -23.78 -4.78
CA LEU A 240 14.16 -22.71 -4.82
C LEU A 240 12.85 -23.23 -5.42
N LYS A 241 11.73 -22.94 -4.76
CA LYS A 241 10.37 -23.23 -5.24
C LYS A 241 9.60 -21.92 -5.39
N PRO A 242 9.30 -21.48 -6.63
CA PRO A 242 8.45 -20.31 -6.85
C PRO A 242 7.06 -20.53 -6.28
N LEU A 243 6.60 -19.61 -5.43
CA LEU A 243 5.24 -19.57 -4.90
C LEU A 243 4.61 -18.23 -5.30
N ARG A 244 3.39 -18.28 -5.86
CA ARG A 244 2.66 -17.06 -6.21
C ARG A 244 2.19 -16.34 -4.95
N ASP A 245 1.50 -17.07 -4.07
CA ASP A 245 0.88 -16.54 -2.86
C ASP A 245 1.18 -17.46 -1.66
N ALA A 246 2.02 -16.98 -0.73
CA ALA A 246 2.41 -17.74 0.46
C ALA A 246 1.89 -17.10 1.75
N ILE A 247 1.87 -15.76 1.80
CA ILE A 247 1.49 -14.98 2.98
C ILE A 247 0.20 -14.20 2.73
N GLU A 248 -0.10 -13.89 1.48
CA GLU A 248 -1.25 -13.12 1.03
C GLU A 248 -2.58 -13.67 1.56
N PRO A 249 -2.86 -14.99 1.52
CA PRO A 249 -4.09 -15.53 2.12
C PRO A 249 -4.16 -15.40 3.64
N LEU A 250 -3.00 -15.34 4.33
CA LEU A 250 -2.97 -15.10 5.77
C LEU A 250 -3.23 -13.64 6.11
N ARG A 251 -2.71 -12.72 5.29
CA ARG A 251 -2.94 -11.28 5.38
C ARG A 251 -4.37 -10.91 5.03
N ALA A 252 -5.00 -11.60 4.09
CA ALA A 252 -6.37 -11.31 3.67
C ALA A 252 -7.35 -11.30 4.87
N VAL A 253 -7.17 -12.23 5.82
CA VAL A 253 -7.92 -12.30 7.08
C VAL A 253 -7.22 -11.48 8.17
N LYS A 254 -7.80 -10.32 8.49
CA LYS A 254 -7.25 -9.35 9.44
C LYS A 254 -7.44 -9.82 10.89
N ASP A 255 -6.37 -9.73 11.68
CA ASP A 255 -6.49 -9.86 13.14
C ASP A 255 -7.04 -8.57 13.79
N ALA A 256 -7.38 -8.64 15.08
CA ALA A 256 -7.99 -7.52 15.80
C ALA A 256 -7.10 -6.26 15.82
N GLY A 257 -5.77 -6.41 15.92
CA GLY A 257 -4.85 -5.28 15.92
C GLY A 257 -4.74 -4.63 14.54
N GLU A 258 -4.83 -5.43 13.47
CA GLU A 258 -4.91 -4.92 12.10
C GLU A 258 -6.20 -4.13 11.88
N LEU A 259 -7.34 -4.68 12.32
CA LEU A 259 -8.64 -4.02 12.18
C LEU A 259 -8.70 -2.70 12.97
N GLU A 260 -8.08 -2.64 14.15
CA GLU A 260 -7.96 -1.38 14.91
C GLU A 260 -7.15 -0.32 14.14
N ALA A 261 -6.02 -0.70 13.52
CA ALA A 261 -5.20 0.21 12.73
C ALA A 261 -5.93 0.68 11.47
N ILE A 262 -6.58 -0.25 10.76
CA ILE A 262 -7.42 0.06 9.60
C ILE A 262 -8.55 1.01 9.98
N THR A 263 -9.24 0.77 11.10
CA THR A 263 -10.34 1.64 11.56
C THR A 263 -9.85 3.06 11.86
N ARG A 264 -8.63 3.21 12.41
CA ARG A 264 -8.01 4.54 12.58
C ARG A 264 -7.69 5.20 11.24
N ALA A 265 -7.16 4.45 10.27
CA ALA A 265 -6.89 4.96 8.92
C ALA A 265 -8.19 5.43 8.25
N VAL A 266 -9.24 4.60 8.26
CA VAL A 266 -10.56 4.92 7.68
C VAL A 266 -11.12 6.19 8.30
N ARG A 267 -11.12 6.30 9.63
CA ARG A 267 -11.60 7.50 10.33
C ARG A 267 -10.84 8.76 9.90
N LEU A 268 -9.52 8.71 9.81
CA LEU A 268 -8.73 9.85 9.37
C LEU A 268 -8.97 10.18 7.89
N GLY A 269 -9.21 9.17 7.05
CA GLY A 269 -9.65 9.34 5.65
C GLY A 269 -11.00 10.07 5.57
N ASP A 270 -11.99 9.66 6.38
CA ASP A 270 -13.30 10.33 6.47
C ASP A 270 -13.15 11.80 6.89
N GLU A 271 -12.33 12.08 7.91
CA GLU A 271 -12.06 13.44 8.40
C GLU A 271 -11.36 14.30 7.33
N ALA A 272 -10.38 13.75 6.61
CA ALA A 272 -9.68 14.43 5.52
C ALA A 272 -10.61 14.72 4.32
N PHE A 273 -11.48 13.77 3.96
CA PHE A 273 -12.52 13.98 2.96
C PHE A 273 -13.44 15.13 3.37
N ALA A 274 -14.00 15.09 4.58
CA ALA A 274 -14.93 16.11 5.06
C ALA A 274 -14.31 17.51 5.05
N HIS A 275 -13.04 17.62 5.47
CA HIS A 275 -12.29 18.87 5.44
C HIS A 275 -12.10 19.43 4.02
N ALA A 276 -11.74 18.58 3.05
CA ALA A 276 -11.55 19.01 1.67
C ALA A 276 -12.89 19.32 0.98
N ALA A 277 -13.92 18.50 1.19
CA ALA A 277 -15.25 18.70 0.65
C ALA A 277 -15.88 20.02 1.14
N ALA A 278 -15.64 20.42 2.39
CA ALA A 278 -16.09 21.71 2.93
C ALA A 278 -15.48 22.93 2.24
N GLN A 279 -14.38 22.75 1.49
CA GLN A 279 -13.72 23.83 0.75
C GLN A 279 -14.16 23.92 -0.71
N LEU A 280 -14.97 22.95 -1.17
CA LEU A 280 -15.50 22.92 -2.52
C LEU A 280 -16.34 24.17 -2.79
N ARG A 281 -15.93 24.94 -3.79
CA ARG A 281 -16.66 26.09 -4.32
C ARG A 281 -16.20 26.34 -5.76
N PRO A 282 -17.07 26.91 -6.63
CA PRO A 282 -16.62 27.33 -7.95
C PRO A 282 -15.36 28.20 -7.88
N GLY A 283 -14.37 27.90 -8.71
CA GLY A 283 -13.07 28.59 -8.74
C GLY A 283 -11.93 27.88 -8.02
N VAL A 284 -12.20 26.98 -7.07
CA VAL A 284 -11.13 26.13 -6.50
C VAL A 284 -10.68 25.10 -7.53
N SER A 285 -9.39 24.85 -7.67
CA SER A 285 -8.88 23.83 -8.59
C SER A 285 -8.95 22.42 -7.99
N GLU A 286 -9.00 21.41 -8.88
CA GLU A 286 -8.88 20.00 -8.49
C GLU A 286 -7.63 19.76 -7.63
N ARG A 287 -6.49 20.38 -8.01
CA ARG A 287 -5.23 20.24 -7.29
C ARG A 287 -5.23 20.91 -5.92
N GLU A 288 -5.89 22.05 -5.76
CA GLU A 288 -6.04 22.67 -4.43
C GLU A 288 -6.84 21.76 -3.50
N LEU A 289 -7.94 21.15 -3.96
CA LEU A 289 -8.71 20.20 -3.15
C LEU A 289 -7.89 18.94 -2.80
N ALA A 290 -7.12 18.40 -3.75
CA ALA A 290 -6.24 17.27 -3.48
C ALA A 290 -5.13 17.61 -2.46
N TRP A 291 -4.60 18.84 -2.54
CA TRP A 291 -3.64 19.36 -1.55
C TRP A 291 -4.27 19.50 -0.16
N GLU A 292 -5.52 19.93 -0.07
CA GLU A 292 -6.25 20.04 1.20
C GLU A 292 -6.41 18.68 1.90
N VAL A 293 -6.70 17.62 1.14
CA VAL A 293 -6.71 16.23 1.65
C VAL A 293 -5.33 15.86 2.20
N GLN A 294 -4.27 16.06 1.40
CA GLN A 294 -2.92 15.68 1.79
C GLN A 294 -2.44 16.44 3.03
N ARG A 295 -2.64 17.76 3.06
CA ARG A 295 -2.28 18.63 4.17
C ARG A 295 -2.97 18.17 5.45
N TYR A 296 -4.30 18.04 5.40
CA TYR A 296 -5.09 17.64 6.57
C TYR A 296 -4.62 16.29 7.11
N ALA A 297 -4.51 15.28 6.25
CA ALA A 297 -4.10 13.94 6.64
C ALA A 297 -2.75 13.94 7.37
N LEU A 298 -1.73 14.61 6.82
CA LEU A 298 -0.40 14.65 7.41
C LEU A 298 -0.34 15.45 8.72
N GLU A 299 -1.08 16.56 8.82
CA GLU A 299 -1.17 17.35 10.06
C GLU A 299 -1.89 16.58 11.19
N HIS A 300 -2.77 15.63 10.85
CA HIS A 300 -3.57 14.86 11.79
C HIS A 300 -3.06 13.42 12.01
N GLY A 301 -1.81 13.14 11.59
CA GLY A 301 -1.08 11.93 12.00
C GLY A 301 -1.02 10.81 10.98
N ALA A 302 -1.44 11.03 9.73
CA ALA A 302 -1.15 10.08 8.66
C ALA A 302 0.37 10.01 8.42
N GLN A 303 0.87 8.80 8.18
CA GLN A 303 2.27 8.60 7.79
C GLN A 303 2.53 9.07 6.34
N ARG A 304 1.52 8.87 5.49
CA ARG A 304 1.45 9.24 4.08
C ARG A 304 0.02 9.03 3.59
N LEU A 305 -0.25 9.41 2.34
CA LEU A 305 -1.41 8.93 1.60
C LEU A 305 -1.25 7.46 1.18
N SER A 306 -2.35 6.71 1.09
CA SER A 306 -2.38 5.34 0.58
C SER A 306 -1.97 5.28 -0.89
N PHE A 307 -2.42 6.27 -1.67
CA PHE A 307 -2.16 6.49 -3.10
C PHE A 307 -2.26 7.99 -3.43
N GLU A 308 -2.02 8.38 -4.69
CA GLU A 308 -2.19 9.77 -5.13
C GLU A 308 -3.68 10.13 -5.16
N THR A 309 -4.10 11.10 -4.34
CA THR A 309 -5.50 11.56 -4.28
C THR A 309 -6.02 11.96 -5.66
N ILE A 310 -7.20 11.44 -5.99
CA ILE A 310 -7.94 11.79 -7.19
C ILE A 310 -8.97 12.86 -6.84
N VAL A 311 -8.96 13.94 -7.61
CA VAL A 311 -10.02 14.94 -7.64
C VAL A 311 -10.30 15.24 -9.11
N ALA A 312 -11.52 15.01 -9.55
CA ALA A 312 -11.88 15.13 -10.96
C ALA A 312 -13.26 15.76 -11.12
N ALA A 313 -13.29 16.96 -11.70
CA ALA A 313 -14.51 17.75 -11.85
C ALA A 313 -15.11 17.67 -13.25
N GLY A 314 -16.45 17.67 -13.33
CA GLY A 314 -17.20 17.69 -14.58
C GLY A 314 -16.77 16.57 -15.53
N PRO A 315 -16.52 16.86 -16.83
CA PRO A 315 -16.10 15.86 -17.80
C PRO A 315 -14.86 15.04 -17.42
N HIS A 316 -13.96 15.60 -16.60
CA HIS A 316 -12.77 14.87 -16.15
C HIS A 316 -13.11 13.76 -15.17
N GLY A 317 -14.23 13.90 -14.44
CA GLY A 317 -14.78 12.86 -13.57
C GLY A 317 -15.20 11.59 -14.30
N SER A 318 -15.25 11.58 -15.64
CA SER A 318 -15.48 10.35 -16.42
C SER A 318 -14.22 9.47 -16.54
N MET A 319 -13.08 9.89 -15.99
CA MET A 319 -11.85 9.10 -15.97
C MET A 319 -11.65 8.51 -14.57
N ALA A 320 -11.83 7.19 -14.42
CA ALA A 320 -11.79 6.53 -13.12
C ALA A 320 -10.50 6.79 -12.32
N HIS A 321 -9.36 6.94 -13.02
CA HIS A 321 -8.03 7.22 -12.46
C HIS A 321 -7.48 8.60 -12.87
N ALA A 322 -8.36 9.61 -12.93
CA ALA A 322 -7.99 11.01 -13.18
C ALA A 322 -6.88 11.50 -12.23
N ARG A 323 -5.99 12.37 -12.72
CA ARG A 323 -5.01 13.07 -11.87
C ARG A 323 -5.40 14.53 -11.70
N PRO A 324 -5.43 15.08 -10.47
CA PRO A 324 -5.85 16.47 -10.25
C PRO A 324 -5.09 17.49 -11.09
N ARG A 325 -5.82 18.39 -11.75
CA ARG A 325 -5.27 19.44 -12.62
C ARG A 325 -5.35 20.81 -11.95
N ASP A 326 -4.61 21.78 -12.49
CA ASP A 326 -4.77 23.21 -12.16
C ASP A 326 -5.97 23.81 -12.92
N VAL A 327 -7.11 23.12 -12.91
CA VAL A 327 -8.35 23.52 -13.57
C VAL A 327 -9.37 23.80 -12.48
N ALA A 328 -9.96 25.00 -12.51
CA ALA A 328 -11.01 25.41 -11.59
C ALA A 328 -12.25 24.54 -11.76
N VAL A 329 -12.84 24.12 -10.65
CA VAL A 329 -14.18 23.54 -10.60
C VAL A 329 -15.18 24.64 -10.94
N GLU A 330 -16.13 24.33 -11.82
CA GLU A 330 -17.22 25.24 -12.20
C GLU A 330 -18.51 24.87 -11.46
N ALA A 331 -19.44 25.82 -11.35
CA ALA A 331 -20.77 25.53 -10.85
C ALA A 331 -21.50 24.54 -11.79
N GLY A 332 -22.31 23.65 -11.23
CA GLY A 332 -23.02 22.62 -11.99
C GLY A 332 -22.17 21.37 -12.27
N GLN A 333 -21.01 21.21 -11.65
CA GLN A 333 -20.14 20.06 -11.86
C GLN A 333 -20.17 19.08 -10.68
N GLY A 334 -20.33 17.80 -10.99
CA GLY A 334 -19.95 16.72 -10.07
C GLY A 334 -18.44 16.65 -9.93
N VAL A 335 -17.96 16.31 -8.73
CA VAL A 335 -16.53 16.16 -8.41
C VAL A 335 -16.32 14.83 -7.73
N VAL A 336 -15.62 13.92 -8.39
CA VAL A 336 -15.19 12.65 -7.80
C VAL A 336 -13.95 12.92 -6.97
N MET A 337 -14.00 12.59 -5.69
CA MET A 337 -12.88 12.66 -4.74
C MET A 337 -12.60 11.26 -4.21
N ASP A 338 -11.43 10.75 -4.54
CA ASP A 338 -10.98 9.41 -4.15
C ASP A 338 -9.62 9.53 -3.46
N LEU A 339 -9.55 9.07 -2.21
CA LEU A 339 -8.46 9.30 -1.30
C LEU A 339 -8.33 8.22 -0.24
N GLY A 340 -7.10 8.02 0.22
CA GLY A 340 -6.80 7.13 1.33
C GLY A 340 -5.57 7.60 2.10
N VAL A 341 -5.50 7.21 3.36
CA VAL A 341 -4.37 7.53 4.26
C VAL A 341 -3.77 6.28 4.86
N VAL A 342 -2.50 6.37 5.27
CA VAL A 342 -1.80 5.29 5.97
C VAL A 342 -1.60 5.64 7.43
N VAL A 343 -2.14 4.80 8.32
CA VAL A 343 -1.96 4.89 9.77
C VAL A 343 -1.41 3.55 10.27
N ASP A 344 -0.32 3.59 11.03
CA ASP A 344 0.38 2.40 11.54
C ASP A 344 0.73 1.35 10.46
N GLY A 345 0.92 1.81 9.22
CA GLY A 345 1.22 1.00 8.05
C GLY A 345 0.02 0.42 7.32
N TYR A 346 -1.21 0.62 7.81
CA TYR A 346 -2.44 0.15 7.18
C TYR A 346 -3.13 1.28 6.41
N CYS A 347 -3.67 0.94 5.25
CA CYS A 347 -4.33 1.85 4.33
C CYS A 347 -5.82 2.00 4.66
N SER A 348 -6.34 3.19 4.42
CA SER A 348 -7.74 3.39 4.07
C SER A 348 -7.92 3.60 2.57
N ASP A 349 -9.16 3.43 2.11
CA ASP A 349 -9.64 3.79 0.78
C ASP A 349 -11.06 4.35 0.85
N LEU A 350 -11.33 5.44 0.13
CA LEU A 350 -12.60 6.17 0.18
C LEU A 350 -12.80 7.04 -1.06
N THR A 351 -13.84 6.72 -1.80
CA THR A 351 -14.41 7.58 -2.84
C THR A 351 -15.77 8.17 -2.45
N ARG A 352 -15.92 9.48 -2.68
CA ARG A 352 -17.20 10.19 -2.69
C ARG A 352 -17.29 11.06 -3.93
N THR A 353 -18.48 11.14 -4.51
CA THR A 353 -18.79 12.15 -5.52
C THR A 353 -19.64 13.25 -4.88
N VAL A 354 -19.12 14.47 -4.87
CA VAL A 354 -19.81 15.67 -4.37
C VAL A 354 -20.20 16.57 -5.55
N PHE A 355 -20.97 17.63 -5.30
CA PHE A 355 -21.48 18.49 -6.37
C PHE A 355 -21.24 19.97 -6.06
N ALA A 356 -20.72 20.72 -7.05
CA ALA A 356 -20.50 22.15 -6.93
C ALA A 356 -21.76 22.94 -7.32
N GLY A 357 -22.60 23.25 -6.34
CA GLY A 357 -23.90 23.91 -6.55
C GLY A 357 -25.06 22.90 -6.48
N GLU A 358 -26.09 23.09 -7.30
CA GLU A 358 -27.29 22.25 -7.30
C GLU A 358 -27.21 21.15 -8.38
N PRO A 359 -27.36 19.86 -8.01
CA PRO A 359 -27.39 18.75 -8.96
C PRO A 359 -28.49 18.88 -10.02
N ASP A 360 -28.14 18.59 -11.28
CA ASP A 360 -29.15 18.43 -12.33
C ASP A 360 -29.82 17.05 -12.29
N GLU A 361 -30.91 16.86 -13.03
CA GLU A 361 -31.63 15.59 -13.04
C GLU A 361 -30.77 14.42 -13.55
N ARG A 362 -29.81 14.69 -14.45
CA ARG A 362 -28.94 13.64 -14.99
C ARG A 362 -27.99 13.13 -13.91
N PHE A 363 -27.35 14.05 -13.17
CA PHE A 363 -26.50 13.71 -12.05
C PHE A 363 -27.30 12.98 -10.98
N ALA A 364 -28.48 13.47 -10.62
CA ALA A 364 -29.31 12.84 -9.60
C ALA A 364 -29.65 11.38 -9.96
N ARG A 365 -30.04 11.11 -11.22
CA ARG A 365 -30.32 9.74 -11.69
C ARG A 365 -29.10 8.82 -11.66
N VAL A 366 -27.94 9.29 -12.14
CA VAL A 366 -26.71 8.48 -12.13
C VAL A 366 -26.22 8.24 -10.72
N TYR A 367 -26.30 9.26 -9.86
CA TYR A 367 -25.92 9.15 -8.46
C TYR A 367 -26.78 8.13 -7.71
N ASP A 368 -28.10 8.20 -7.89
CA ASP A 368 -29.04 7.26 -7.29
C ASP A 368 -28.80 5.81 -7.76
N ALA A 369 -28.52 5.61 -9.05
CA ALA A 369 -28.16 4.30 -9.59
C ALA A 369 -26.90 3.72 -8.93
N VAL A 370 -25.83 4.52 -8.81
CA VAL A 370 -24.57 4.11 -8.17
C VAL A 370 -24.76 3.88 -6.67
N LEU A 371 -25.48 4.77 -5.98
CA LEU A 371 -25.80 4.62 -4.55
C LEU A 371 -26.60 3.36 -4.27
N THR A 372 -27.60 3.07 -5.13
CA THR A 372 -28.41 1.84 -5.03
C THR A 372 -27.54 0.62 -5.24
N ALA A 373 -26.70 0.60 -6.28
CA ALA A 373 -25.79 -0.52 -6.54
C ALA A 373 -24.83 -0.78 -5.37
N GLN A 374 -24.29 0.29 -4.77
CA GLN A 374 -23.39 0.21 -3.63
C GLN A 374 -24.09 -0.31 -2.38
N THR A 375 -25.25 0.24 -2.04
CA THR A 375 -26.03 -0.15 -0.87
C THR A 375 -26.48 -1.61 -0.98
N MET A 376 -26.99 -2.00 -2.15
CA MET A 376 -27.40 -3.37 -2.42
C MET A 376 -26.24 -4.37 -2.33
N ALA A 377 -25.05 -3.99 -2.80
CA ALA A 377 -23.85 -4.81 -2.65
C ALA A 377 -23.48 -4.98 -1.17
N VAL A 378 -23.41 -3.90 -0.39
CA VAL A 378 -23.11 -3.96 1.04
C VAL A 378 -24.10 -4.85 1.80
N GLU A 379 -25.40 -4.76 1.50
CA GLU A 379 -26.44 -5.54 2.19
C GLU A 379 -26.43 -7.03 1.83
N ARG A 380 -26.11 -7.37 0.57
CA ARG A 380 -26.28 -8.73 0.04
C ARG A 380 -25.00 -9.56 0.01
N ILE A 381 -23.83 -8.94 0.03
CA ILE A 381 -22.58 -9.69 0.05
C ILE A 381 -22.44 -10.43 1.37
N GLU A 382 -22.18 -11.73 1.29
CA GLU A 382 -22.04 -12.63 2.43
C GLU A 382 -20.74 -13.43 2.33
N ALA A 383 -20.26 -13.95 3.47
CA ALA A 383 -19.16 -14.90 3.46
C ALA A 383 -19.52 -16.17 2.65
N GLY A 384 -18.55 -16.71 1.93
CA GLY A 384 -18.72 -17.85 1.03
C GLY A 384 -19.03 -17.45 -0.42
N MET A 385 -19.45 -16.21 -0.70
CA MET A 385 -19.55 -15.73 -2.07
C MET A 385 -18.17 -15.57 -2.70
N SER A 386 -18.06 -15.87 -3.98
CA SER A 386 -16.93 -15.49 -4.81
C SER A 386 -16.91 -13.98 -5.09
N GLY A 387 -15.73 -13.45 -5.43
CA GLY A 387 -15.59 -12.08 -5.89
C GLY A 387 -16.45 -11.76 -7.12
N ALA A 388 -16.63 -12.72 -8.02
CA ALA A 388 -17.52 -12.61 -9.18
C ALA A 388 -19.00 -12.50 -8.79
N GLU A 389 -19.48 -13.32 -7.84
CA GLU A 389 -20.86 -13.23 -7.33
C GLU A 389 -21.11 -11.90 -6.63
N ALA A 390 -20.16 -11.42 -5.82
CA ALA A 390 -20.23 -10.11 -5.19
C ALA A 390 -20.33 -8.98 -6.22
N HIS A 391 -19.46 -9.00 -7.24
CA HIS A 391 -19.47 -8.01 -8.33
C HIS A 391 -20.79 -8.00 -9.11
N ALA A 392 -21.37 -9.17 -9.38
CA ALA A 392 -22.60 -9.31 -10.15
C ALA A 392 -23.80 -8.59 -9.53
N ILE A 393 -23.84 -8.43 -8.19
CA ILE A 393 -24.90 -7.71 -7.49
C ILE A 393 -24.97 -6.25 -7.97
N ALA A 394 -23.86 -5.52 -7.88
CA ALA A 394 -23.79 -4.13 -8.30
C ALA A 394 -23.92 -3.99 -9.83
N ALA A 395 -23.29 -4.89 -10.60
CA ALA A 395 -23.36 -4.88 -12.05
C ALA A 395 -24.81 -5.03 -12.57
N THR A 396 -25.61 -5.89 -11.93
CA THR A 396 -27.03 -6.08 -12.29
C THR A 396 -27.84 -4.82 -12.05
N VAL A 397 -27.68 -4.19 -10.88
CA VAL A 397 -28.39 -2.94 -10.54
C VAL A 397 -28.04 -1.83 -11.53
N LEU A 398 -26.75 -1.66 -11.85
CA LEU A 398 -26.31 -0.65 -12.80
C LEU A 398 -26.80 -0.94 -14.22
N ALA A 399 -26.85 -2.21 -14.64
CA ALA A 399 -27.39 -2.58 -15.95
C ALA A 399 -28.88 -2.25 -16.07
N GLU A 400 -29.69 -2.57 -15.05
CA GLU A 400 -31.12 -2.26 -15.00
C GLU A 400 -31.39 -0.75 -14.98
N ALA A 401 -30.51 0.02 -14.36
CA ALA A 401 -30.55 1.49 -14.36
C ALA A 401 -29.99 2.14 -15.65
N GLY A 402 -29.61 1.35 -16.67
CA GLY A 402 -29.05 1.85 -17.93
C GLY A 402 -27.61 2.37 -17.84
N CYS A 403 -26.90 2.05 -16.76
CA CYS A 403 -25.51 2.43 -16.48
C CYS A 403 -24.51 1.27 -16.68
N GLY A 404 -24.95 0.10 -17.14
CA GLY A 404 -24.12 -1.11 -17.25
C GLY A 404 -22.85 -0.93 -18.08
N GLU A 405 -22.95 -0.35 -19.29
CA GLU A 405 -21.77 -0.08 -20.13
C GLU A 405 -20.82 0.97 -19.55
N ALA A 406 -21.31 1.80 -18.63
CA ALA A 406 -20.54 2.84 -17.95
C ALA A 406 -19.79 2.31 -16.72
N PHE A 407 -20.06 1.08 -16.27
CA PHE A 407 -19.34 0.40 -15.19
C PHE A 407 -18.22 -0.47 -15.76
N THR A 408 -16.98 0.00 -15.63
CA THR A 408 -15.84 -0.54 -16.41
C THR A 408 -14.74 -1.17 -15.55
N HIS A 409 -14.94 -1.29 -14.24
CA HIS A 409 -13.96 -1.85 -13.30
C HIS A 409 -14.59 -2.86 -12.35
N GLY A 410 -13.76 -3.51 -11.52
CA GLY A 410 -14.25 -4.39 -10.45
C GLY A 410 -15.10 -3.63 -9.43
N LEU A 411 -15.94 -4.34 -8.68
CA LEU A 411 -16.71 -3.76 -7.58
C LEU A 411 -15.82 -3.35 -6.40
N GLY A 412 -14.65 -3.98 -6.24
CA GLY A 412 -13.71 -3.60 -5.21
C GLY A 412 -12.56 -4.59 -5.00
N HIS A 413 -11.82 -4.40 -3.92
CA HIS A 413 -10.61 -5.16 -3.61
C HIS A 413 -10.30 -5.17 -2.11
N GLY A 414 -9.43 -6.08 -1.69
CA GLY A 414 -8.93 -6.13 -0.33
C GLY A 414 -8.06 -4.92 0.00
N VAL A 415 -8.12 -4.48 1.25
CA VAL A 415 -7.31 -3.37 1.79
C VAL A 415 -6.65 -3.80 3.09
N GLY A 416 -5.37 -3.47 3.26
CA GLY A 416 -4.60 -3.79 4.45
C GLY A 416 -3.30 -3.00 4.54
N LEU A 417 -2.16 -3.68 4.56
CA LEU A 417 -0.85 -3.01 4.49
C LEU A 417 -0.62 -2.40 3.10
N GLU A 418 -1.32 -2.92 2.10
CA GLU A 418 -1.35 -2.43 0.73
C GLU A 418 -2.78 -1.95 0.43
N VAL A 419 -2.90 -0.92 -0.42
CA VAL A 419 -4.22 -0.43 -0.85
C VAL A 419 -4.95 -1.49 -1.67
N HIS A 420 -4.22 -2.22 -2.51
CA HIS A 420 -4.75 -3.32 -3.31
C HIS A 420 -4.15 -4.65 -2.83
N GLU A 421 -4.95 -5.46 -2.15
CA GLU A 421 -4.61 -6.83 -1.76
C GLU A 421 -5.81 -7.78 -1.98
N ALA A 422 -5.64 -9.08 -1.71
CA ALA A 422 -6.74 -10.04 -1.78
C ALA A 422 -7.77 -9.81 -0.65
N PRO A 423 -9.06 -10.11 -0.87
CA PRO A 423 -9.65 -10.68 -2.08
C PRO A 423 -10.00 -9.61 -3.15
N ARG A 424 -10.17 -10.01 -4.42
CA ARG A 424 -10.74 -9.16 -5.48
C ARG A 424 -12.23 -9.37 -5.64
N LEU A 425 -13.00 -8.30 -5.86
CA LEU A 425 -14.43 -8.34 -6.18
C LEU A 425 -14.60 -7.90 -7.65
N SER A 426 -14.24 -8.76 -8.59
CA SER A 426 -14.34 -8.52 -10.04
C SER A 426 -15.06 -9.67 -10.73
N ALA A 427 -15.57 -9.44 -11.95
CA ALA A 427 -16.33 -10.43 -12.72
C ALA A 427 -15.59 -11.76 -12.96
N ASP A 428 -14.26 -11.75 -12.93
CA ASP A 428 -13.38 -12.89 -13.14
C ASP A 428 -12.72 -13.43 -11.85
N SER A 429 -13.04 -12.84 -10.69
CA SER A 429 -12.44 -13.23 -9.42
C SER A 429 -13.04 -14.51 -8.86
N GLY A 430 -12.17 -15.51 -8.66
CA GLY A 430 -12.47 -16.73 -7.93
C GLY A 430 -12.19 -16.66 -6.42
N ASP A 431 -11.78 -15.50 -5.90
CA ASP A 431 -11.51 -15.35 -4.47
C ASP A 431 -12.80 -15.53 -3.68
N VAL A 432 -12.75 -16.36 -2.62
CA VAL A 432 -13.90 -16.61 -1.74
C VAL A 432 -13.84 -15.66 -0.55
N LEU A 433 -14.92 -14.91 -0.33
CA LEU A 433 -15.04 -14.00 0.80
C LEU A 433 -15.18 -14.77 2.11
N ALA A 434 -14.46 -14.34 3.15
CA ALA A 434 -14.47 -14.94 4.47
C ALA A 434 -14.43 -13.87 5.56
N ASP A 435 -14.91 -14.21 6.75
CA ASP A 435 -14.82 -13.34 7.93
C ASP A 435 -13.38 -12.88 8.17
N GLY A 436 -13.23 -11.61 8.56
CA GLY A 436 -11.95 -10.93 8.72
C GLY A 436 -11.38 -10.34 7.42
N HIS A 437 -11.97 -10.61 6.25
CA HIS A 437 -11.62 -9.86 5.04
C HIS A 437 -12.05 -8.39 5.19
N VAL A 438 -11.18 -7.48 4.76
CA VAL A 438 -11.47 -6.04 4.64
C VAL A 438 -11.40 -5.70 3.17
N VAL A 439 -12.49 -5.16 2.61
CA VAL A 439 -12.66 -4.91 1.17
C VAL A 439 -13.27 -3.54 0.88
N THR A 440 -13.00 -2.97 -0.28
CA THR A 440 -13.76 -1.84 -0.84
C THR A 440 -15.04 -2.35 -1.51
N VAL A 441 -16.08 -1.52 -1.48
CA VAL A 441 -17.31 -1.68 -2.28
C VAL A 441 -17.59 -0.36 -2.96
N GLU A 442 -17.16 -0.26 -4.22
CA GLU A 442 -16.90 0.99 -4.94
C GLU A 442 -17.52 1.05 -6.35
N PRO A 443 -18.80 0.71 -6.58
CA PRO A 443 -19.35 0.81 -7.92
C PRO A 443 -19.24 2.24 -8.47
N GLY A 444 -19.09 2.35 -9.79
CA GLY A 444 -19.00 3.64 -10.46
C GLY A 444 -19.54 3.59 -11.89
N ALA A 445 -20.04 4.73 -12.37
CA ALA A 445 -20.54 4.91 -13.72
C ALA A 445 -19.91 6.15 -14.35
N TYR A 446 -19.25 5.98 -15.50
CA TYR A 446 -18.48 7.04 -16.17
C TYR A 446 -18.97 7.29 -17.59
N PHE A 447 -19.28 8.55 -17.90
CA PHE A 447 -19.77 8.95 -19.21
C PHE A 447 -18.84 10.01 -19.82
N PRO A 448 -18.04 9.63 -20.84
CA PRO A 448 -17.12 10.55 -21.52
C PRO A 448 -17.78 11.86 -21.93
N GLY A 449 -17.10 12.97 -21.62
CA GLY A 449 -17.58 14.32 -21.95
C GLY A 449 -18.63 14.90 -21.01
N TRP A 450 -19.14 14.12 -20.04
CA TRP A 450 -20.06 14.61 -19.00
C TRP A 450 -19.45 14.54 -17.61
N GLY A 451 -18.99 13.37 -17.20
CA GLY A 451 -18.44 13.12 -15.87
C GLY A 451 -18.66 11.68 -15.42
N GLY A 452 -18.56 11.45 -14.11
CA GLY A 452 -18.78 10.14 -13.52
C GLY A 452 -19.17 10.26 -12.06
N VAL A 453 -19.74 9.17 -11.54
CA VAL A 453 -20.05 9.01 -10.12
C VAL A 453 -19.41 7.71 -9.67
N ARG A 454 -18.67 7.77 -8.57
CA ARG A 454 -18.21 6.61 -7.79
C ARG A 454 -18.52 6.86 -6.31
N ILE A 455 -18.97 5.81 -5.64
CA ILE A 455 -19.26 5.82 -4.20
C ILE A 455 -18.63 4.55 -3.64
N GLU A 456 -17.76 4.72 -2.66
CA GLU A 456 -16.97 3.62 -2.11
C GLU A 456 -17.01 3.60 -0.60
N ASP A 457 -17.27 2.43 -0.02
CA ASP A 457 -17.00 2.22 1.40
C ASP A 457 -15.98 1.11 1.58
N GLN A 458 -15.11 1.29 2.57
CA GLN A 458 -14.30 0.20 3.10
C GLN A 458 -15.11 -0.57 4.13
N CYS A 459 -15.22 -1.88 3.95
CA CYS A 459 -16.07 -2.78 4.73
C CYS A 459 -15.22 -3.92 5.32
N VAL A 460 -15.66 -4.47 6.44
CA VAL A 460 -15.12 -5.72 7.00
C VAL A 460 -16.19 -6.81 6.97
N MET A 461 -15.83 -8.02 6.57
CA MET A 461 -16.67 -9.20 6.69
C MET A 461 -16.65 -9.69 8.13
N GLU A 462 -17.80 -9.68 8.81
CA GLU A 462 -17.95 -10.11 10.20
C GLU A 462 -19.30 -10.82 10.36
N ASP A 463 -19.30 -11.98 11.02
CA ASP A 463 -20.48 -12.83 11.19
C ASP A 463 -21.20 -13.15 9.86
N GLY A 464 -20.42 -13.32 8.79
CA GLY A 464 -20.91 -13.64 7.45
C GLY A 464 -21.52 -12.45 6.69
N ARG A 465 -21.42 -11.21 7.20
CA ARG A 465 -21.99 -10.00 6.59
C ARG A 465 -20.93 -8.91 6.46
N LEU A 466 -21.11 -8.02 5.47
CA LEU A 466 -20.32 -6.80 5.43
C LEU A 466 -20.80 -5.78 6.48
N ARG A 467 -19.84 -5.24 7.24
CA ARG A 467 -20.01 -4.07 8.09
C ARG A 467 -19.16 -2.93 7.56
N VAL A 468 -19.82 -1.82 7.24
CA VAL A 468 -19.16 -0.59 6.76
C VAL A 468 -18.28 0.01 7.87
N LEU A 469 -17.05 0.39 7.51
CA LEU A 469 -16.12 1.11 8.38
C LEU A 469 -16.16 2.62 8.11
N SER A 470 -16.27 3.02 6.84
CA SER A 470 -16.32 4.41 6.40
C SER A 470 -17.56 5.14 6.92
N ARG A 471 -17.41 6.42 7.25
CA ARG A 471 -18.49 7.25 7.80
C ARG A 471 -18.67 8.57 7.08
N ALA A 472 -17.80 8.91 6.13
CA ALA A 472 -17.98 10.07 5.28
C ALA A 472 -19.38 10.02 4.63
N PRO A 473 -20.17 11.10 4.74
CA PRO A 473 -21.54 11.09 4.25
C PRO A 473 -21.57 10.90 2.74
N LYS A 474 -22.56 10.13 2.28
CA LYS A 474 -22.97 10.09 0.89
C LYS A 474 -23.92 11.27 0.66
N LEU A 475 -23.92 11.84 -0.55
CA LEU A 475 -24.73 13.01 -0.88
C LEU A 475 -26.21 12.66 -0.73
N ASP A 476 -26.93 13.42 0.10
CA ASP A 476 -28.37 13.30 0.25
C ASP A 476 -29.06 14.21 -0.77
N LEU A 477 -29.65 13.61 -1.79
CA LEU A 477 -30.37 14.31 -2.85
C LEU A 477 -31.86 14.55 -2.52
N GLN A 478 -32.35 14.09 -1.37
CA GLN A 478 -33.75 14.27 -0.95
C GLN A 478 -33.99 15.58 -0.19
N VAL A 479 -32.93 16.31 0.17
CA VAL A 479 -33.02 17.62 0.80
C VAL A 479 -33.03 18.69 -0.30
N GLY A 480 -34.22 19.23 -0.58
CA GLY A 480 -34.37 20.47 -1.35
C GLY A 480 -33.60 21.64 -0.70
N PRO A 481 -33.48 22.79 -1.39
CA PRO A 481 -32.37 23.73 -1.29
C PRO A 481 -32.08 24.12 0.16
N GLY A 482 -30.96 23.61 0.68
CA GLY A 482 -30.55 23.81 2.06
C GLY A 482 -29.18 23.20 2.28
N VAL A 483 -28.14 24.04 2.15
CA VAL A 483 -26.75 23.76 2.48
C VAL A 483 -26.65 22.95 3.78
N GLY A 484 -26.02 21.77 3.73
CA GLY A 484 -25.61 21.07 4.95
C GLY A 484 -25.25 19.62 4.70
N VAL A 485 -23.94 19.34 4.66
CA VAL A 485 -23.44 18.02 5.04
C VAL A 485 -23.97 17.76 6.46
N ALA A 486 -24.88 16.80 6.62
CA ALA A 486 -25.40 16.44 7.94
C ALA A 486 -24.23 15.96 8.82
N SER A 487 -24.07 16.63 9.95
CA SER A 487 -22.99 16.49 10.95
C SER A 487 -22.92 15.12 11.62
#